data_AF-A0A7C5XF74-F1
#
_entry.id   AF-A0A7C5XF74-F1
#
_cell.length_a   1.000
_cell.length_b   1.000
_cell.length_c   1.000
_cell.angle_alpha   90.00
_cell.angle_beta   90.00
_cell.angle_gamma   90.00
#
_symmetry.space_group_name_H-M   'P 1'
#
loop_
_entity.id
_entity.type
_entity.pdbx_description
1 polymer ?
#
loop_
_entity_poly.entity_id
_entity_poly.type
_entity_poly.pdbx_seq_one_letter_code
_entity_poly.pdbx_strand_id
1 'polypeptide(L)'
;MALKINDVIIEDTFAEAFPMYVTRVLITAVNRRWAFIAASVATGLGTSVIGCPGEAGIEGFVSPKATPDGRPGVLIHIYHSDPASLKMVTIQRLGQCVLTAPTTAAFNALERSVRKMSIGRALAKFGDGFEKEDTIYGRRMWRIPVMEGEFLIEDSFGIRQGVGGGNILILAKTQQAALEAAERAVRAIRKNVRGVILPFPGGIVRSGSKVGSLKYPKLRATTNHLYCPTLRPIVKDSRVPPDVGSVYEIVIDGLTKDAVLKAMGVGIRAAVTVPGVIKIDAGNYGGRLGPHHLYLKDALEVTKDLALKL
;
A
#
# COMPACT_ATOMS: atom_id res chain seq x y z
N MET A 1 -10.78 -23.40 19.08
CA MET A 1 -10.85 -24.26 17.87
C MET A 1 -10.36 -23.43 16.70
N ALA A 2 -9.47 -23.95 15.86
CA ALA A 2 -9.00 -23.21 14.69
C ALA A 2 -10.17 -22.91 13.75
N LEU A 3 -10.32 -21.64 13.38
CA LEU A 3 -11.36 -21.22 12.43
C LEU A 3 -11.06 -21.84 11.07
N LYS A 4 -12.09 -22.36 10.39
CA LYS A 4 -11.97 -22.87 9.02
C LYS A 4 -12.94 -22.15 8.11
N ILE A 5 -12.47 -21.79 6.91
CA ILE A 5 -13.31 -21.33 5.81
C ILE A 5 -13.06 -22.25 4.64
N ASN A 6 -14.11 -22.92 4.17
CA ASN A 6 -14.00 -24.08 3.28
C ASN A 6 -13.09 -25.14 3.95
N ASP A 7 -12.07 -25.60 3.25
CA ASP A 7 -11.04 -26.53 3.76
C ASP A 7 -9.76 -25.82 4.23
N VAL A 8 -9.75 -24.48 4.26
CA VAL A 8 -8.57 -23.68 4.63
C VAL A 8 -8.58 -23.36 6.11
N ILE A 9 -7.45 -23.64 6.78
CA ILE A 9 -7.24 -23.30 8.19
C ILE A 9 -6.93 -21.81 8.31
N ILE A 10 -7.64 -21.10 9.18
CA ILE A 10 -7.32 -19.73 9.56
C ILE A 10 -6.68 -19.77 10.95
N GLU A 11 -5.42 -19.37 11.05
CA GLU A 11 -4.71 -19.34 12.32
C GLU A 11 -5.36 -18.33 13.29
N ASP A 12 -5.46 -18.70 14.58
CA ASP A 12 -5.90 -17.78 15.63
C ASP A 12 -4.74 -16.87 16.04
N THR A 13 -4.48 -15.89 15.19
CA THR A 13 -3.33 -14.99 15.26
C THR A 13 -3.72 -13.57 14.85
N PHE A 14 -2.73 -12.68 14.82
CA PHE A 14 -2.86 -11.30 14.37
C PHE A 14 -1.67 -10.87 13.51
N ALA A 15 -1.92 -9.88 12.65
CA ALA A 15 -0.88 -9.08 12.02
C ALA A 15 -0.48 -7.94 12.94
N GLU A 16 0.82 -7.71 13.10
CA GLU A 16 1.35 -6.61 13.91
C GLU A 16 1.77 -5.45 13.01
N ALA A 17 1.03 -4.35 13.09
CA ALA A 17 1.17 -3.18 12.23
C ALA A 17 1.65 -1.94 13.01
N PHE A 18 2.14 -0.95 12.27
CA PHE A 18 2.85 0.20 12.81
C PHE A 18 2.17 1.52 12.44
N PRO A 19 2.23 2.54 13.31
CA PRO A 19 1.82 3.89 12.95
C PRO A 19 2.81 4.44 11.92
N MET A 20 2.27 5.01 10.84
CA MET A 20 3.06 5.70 9.81
C MET A 20 2.41 7.04 9.47
N TYR A 21 3.18 7.94 8.87
CA TYR A 21 2.62 9.14 8.27
C TYR A 21 2.32 8.90 6.81
N VAL A 22 1.16 9.39 6.36
CA VAL A 22 0.68 9.23 4.99
C VAL A 22 0.21 10.55 4.41
N THR A 23 0.48 10.74 3.13
CA THR A 23 -0.23 11.67 2.27
C THR A 23 -0.95 10.93 1.14
N ARG A 24 -2.08 11.48 0.70
CA ARG A 24 -2.89 10.94 -0.40
C ARG A 24 -2.95 11.98 -1.50
N VAL A 25 -2.56 11.57 -2.69
CA VAL A 25 -2.47 12.44 -3.86
C VAL A 25 -3.41 11.92 -4.93
N LEU A 26 -4.21 12.81 -5.51
CA LEU A 26 -4.94 12.56 -6.73
C LEU A 26 -4.12 13.10 -7.89
N ILE A 27 -3.76 12.23 -8.84
CA ILE A 27 -3.13 12.60 -10.10
C ILE A 27 -4.20 12.50 -11.18
N THR A 28 -4.48 13.59 -11.88
CA THR A 28 -5.36 13.59 -13.06
C THR A 28 -4.53 13.76 -14.33
N ALA A 29 -5.07 13.33 -15.46
CA ALA A 29 -4.43 13.48 -16.77
C ALA A 29 -5.50 13.49 -17.88
N VAL A 30 -5.09 13.70 -19.13
CA VAL A 30 -6.00 13.72 -20.28
C VAL A 30 -6.82 12.43 -20.42
N ASN A 31 -6.27 11.28 -20.01
CA ASN A 31 -6.97 10.01 -20.02
C ASN A 31 -6.43 9.06 -18.93
N ARG A 32 -7.14 7.94 -18.72
CA ARG A 32 -6.79 6.93 -17.70
C ARG A 32 -5.40 6.34 -17.89
N ARG A 33 -4.93 6.21 -19.13
CA ARG A 33 -3.61 5.64 -19.45
C ARG A 33 -2.52 6.55 -18.90
N TRP A 34 -2.57 7.85 -19.18
CA TRP A 34 -1.54 8.79 -18.71
C TRP A 34 -1.57 8.99 -17.19
N ALA A 35 -2.75 9.08 -16.58
CA ALA A 35 -2.87 9.14 -15.13
C ALA A 35 -2.26 7.89 -14.46
N PHE A 36 -2.48 6.72 -15.04
CA PHE A 36 -1.91 5.46 -14.55
C PHE A 36 -0.39 5.37 -14.75
N ILE A 37 0.15 5.84 -15.88
CA ILE A 37 1.60 5.89 -16.13
C ILE A 37 2.27 6.76 -15.06
N ALA A 38 1.79 8.00 -14.89
CA ALA A 38 2.33 8.93 -13.90
C ALA A 38 2.26 8.35 -12.47
N ALA A 39 1.11 7.80 -12.09
CA ALA A 39 0.94 7.16 -10.78
C ALA A 39 1.89 5.96 -10.60
N SER A 40 2.04 5.11 -11.62
CA SER A 40 2.88 3.92 -11.56
C SER A 40 4.36 4.28 -11.37
N VAL A 41 4.87 5.25 -12.14
CA VAL A 41 6.23 5.76 -11.99
C VAL A 41 6.42 6.43 -10.62
N ALA A 42 5.47 7.29 -10.21
CA ALA A 42 5.51 7.98 -8.92
C ALA A 42 5.48 7.03 -7.71
N THR A 43 4.90 5.84 -7.84
CA THR A 43 4.84 4.82 -6.78
C THR A 43 5.93 3.75 -6.88
N GLY A 44 6.73 3.75 -7.96
CA GLY A 44 7.84 2.81 -8.16
C GLY A 44 8.95 2.96 -7.12
N LEU A 45 9.78 1.92 -6.93
CA LEU A 45 10.81 1.87 -5.87
C LEU A 45 10.22 2.33 -4.52
N GLY A 46 9.09 1.73 -4.14
CA GLY A 46 8.25 2.17 -3.03
C GLY A 46 7.72 1.03 -2.17
N THR A 47 8.48 -0.06 -2.02
CA THR A 47 7.94 -1.30 -1.44
C THR A 47 8.04 -1.38 0.07
N SER A 48 9.16 -0.91 0.64
CA SER A 48 9.37 -0.92 2.09
C SER A 48 10.30 0.19 2.55
N VAL A 49 9.95 0.90 3.63
CA VAL A 49 10.80 1.94 4.23
C VAL A 49 12.12 1.41 4.81
N ILE A 50 12.31 0.08 4.87
CA ILE A 50 13.57 -0.54 5.30
C ILE A 50 14.71 -0.23 4.32
N GLY A 51 14.41 -0.12 3.02
CA GLY A 51 15.42 0.08 1.98
C GLY A 51 14.98 0.92 0.77
N CYS A 52 13.69 1.23 0.63
CA CYS A 52 13.20 2.21 -0.33
C CYS A 52 13.09 3.61 0.31
N PRO A 53 13.08 4.69 -0.48
CA PRO A 53 12.89 6.07 0.02
C PRO A 53 11.57 6.31 0.76
N GLY A 54 10.60 5.40 0.62
CA GLY A 54 9.27 5.46 1.23
C GLY A 54 8.44 4.25 0.79
N GLU A 55 7.30 4.04 1.42
CA GLU A 55 6.28 3.10 0.94
C GLU A 55 5.27 3.86 0.08
N ALA A 56 4.92 3.34 -1.08
CA ALA A 56 4.01 4.02 -2.00
C ALA A 56 3.22 3.03 -2.84
N GLY A 57 2.01 3.41 -3.22
CA GLY A 57 1.16 2.54 -4.02
C GLY A 57 -0.07 3.24 -4.56
N ILE A 58 -0.71 2.58 -5.53
CA ILE A 58 -1.94 3.03 -6.16
C ILE A 58 -3.13 2.49 -5.36
N GLU A 59 -3.99 3.38 -4.88
CA GLU A 59 -5.27 3.02 -4.25
C GLU A 59 -6.30 2.66 -5.33
N GLY A 60 -6.40 3.44 -6.41
CA GLY A 60 -7.26 3.12 -7.54
C GLY A 60 -7.67 4.30 -8.40
N PHE A 61 -8.44 4.01 -9.46
CA PHE A 61 -8.96 5.01 -10.39
C PHE A 61 -10.09 5.85 -9.78
N VAL A 62 -10.16 7.11 -10.22
CA VAL A 62 -11.21 8.09 -9.91
C VAL A 62 -11.87 8.54 -11.20
N SER A 63 -13.21 8.59 -11.18
CA SER A 63 -14.01 9.05 -12.31
C SER A 63 -13.86 10.56 -12.50
N PRO A 64 -13.87 11.07 -13.75
CA PRO A 64 -13.94 12.50 -14.06
C PRO A 64 -14.98 13.29 -13.25
N LYS A 65 -16.11 12.65 -12.91
CA LYS A 65 -17.19 13.29 -12.12
C LYS A 65 -16.81 13.59 -10.67
N ALA A 66 -15.73 12.99 -10.18
CA ALA A 66 -15.29 13.09 -8.79
C ALA A 66 -13.92 13.80 -8.67
N THR A 67 -13.38 14.32 -9.76
CA THR A 67 -12.09 15.04 -9.79
C THR A 67 -12.32 16.55 -9.94
N PRO A 68 -11.48 17.40 -9.33
CA PRO A 68 -11.68 18.86 -9.35
C PRO A 68 -11.73 19.48 -10.75
N ASP A 69 -10.93 18.93 -11.67
CA ASP A 69 -10.75 19.43 -13.04
C ASP A 69 -11.60 18.69 -14.09
N GLY A 70 -12.48 17.78 -13.66
CA GLY A 70 -13.32 17.00 -14.57
C GLY A 70 -12.56 15.98 -15.44
N ARG A 71 -11.33 15.57 -15.08
CA ARG A 71 -10.52 14.62 -15.85
C ARG A 71 -10.34 13.26 -15.17
N PRO A 72 -10.07 12.17 -15.90
CA PRO A 72 -9.79 10.88 -15.26
C PRO A 72 -8.58 10.97 -14.32
N GLY A 73 -8.67 10.32 -13.15
CA GLY A 73 -7.60 10.37 -12.15
C GLY A 73 -7.24 9.03 -11.53
N VAL A 74 -6.13 9.02 -10.81
CA VAL A 74 -5.62 7.92 -10.01
C VAL A 74 -5.22 8.45 -8.63
N LEU A 75 -5.68 7.77 -7.59
CA LEU A 75 -5.26 8.03 -6.22
C LEU A 75 -4.03 7.21 -5.89
N ILE A 76 -3.02 7.86 -5.33
CA ILE A 76 -1.83 7.23 -4.76
C ILE A 76 -1.67 7.60 -3.31
N HIS A 77 -1.03 6.72 -2.54
CA HIS A 77 -0.56 7.01 -1.20
C HIS A 77 0.96 6.98 -1.17
N ILE A 78 1.54 7.80 -0.30
CA ILE A 78 2.96 7.79 0.03
C ILE A 78 3.06 7.80 1.56
N TYR A 79 3.87 6.89 2.09
CA TYR A 79 4.06 6.61 3.50
C TYR A 79 5.53 6.77 3.90
N HIS A 80 5.74 7.27 5.11
CA HIS A 80 7.04 7.23 5.79
C HIS A 80 6.86 7.15 7.30
N SER A 81 7.91 6.78 8.03
CA SER A 81 7.91 6.73 9.50
C SER A 81 7.82 8.12 10.16
N ASP A 82 8.14 9.19 9.44
CA ASP A 82 8.18 10.55 9.98
C ASP A 82 7.72 11.60 8.95
N PRO A 83 7.20 12.76 9.40
CA PRO A 83 6.66 13.79 8.51
C PRO A 83 7.70 14.47 7.61
N ALA A 84 8.95 14.59 8.07
CA ALA A 84 9.98 15.33 7.34
C ALA A 84 10.42 14.54 6.11
N SER A 85 10.73 13.26 6.30
CA SER A 85 11.04 12.34 5.21
C SER A 85 9.83 12.14 4.29
N LEU A 86 8.60 12.06 4.83
CA LEU A 86 7.38 12.00 4.01
C LEU A 86 7.28 13.22 3.08
N LYS A 87 7.54 14.42 3.58
CA LYS A 87 7.56 15.64 2.76
C LYS A 87 8.60 15.55 1.65
N MET A 88 9.82 15.14 1.98
CA MET A 88 10.92 15.03 1.02
C MET A 88 10.63 14.03 -0.09
N VAL A 89 10.20 12.81 0.26
CA VAL A 89 9.88 11.78 -0.73
C VAL A 89 8.66 12.18 -1.59
N THR A 90 7.69 12.91 -1.02
CA THR A 90 6.54 13.42 -1.79
C THR A 90 6.98 14.48 -2.80
N ILE A 91 7.85 15.42 -2.42
CA ILE A 91 8.43 16.40 -3.36
C ILE A 91 9.17 15.69 -4.48
N GLN A 92 10.02 14.71 -4.15
CA GLN A 92 10.78 13.95 -5.16
C GLN A 92 9.87 13.20 -6.13
N ARG A 93 8.89 12.43 -5.61
CA ARG A 93 7.98 11.63 -6.44
C ARG A 93 7.09 12.51 -7.32
N LEU A 94 6.50 13.58 -6.78
CA LEU A 94 5.68 14.47 -7.60
C LEU A 94 6.51 15.29 -8.58
N GLY A 95 7.67 15.81 -8.18
CA GLY A 95 8.52 16.63 -9.03
C GLY A 95 9.22 15.86 -10.15
N GLN A 96 9.61 14.60 -9.92
CA GLN A 96 10.37 13.80 -10.89
C GLN A 96 9.51 12.81 -11.68
N CYS A 97 8.29 12.53 -11.23
CA CYS A 97 7.42 11.52 -11.86
C CYS A 97 6.05 12.04 -12.28
N VAL A 98 5.55 13.13 -11.69
CA VAL A 98 4.23 13.69 -12.03
C VAL A 98 4.39 14.98 -12.82
N LEU A 99 5.13 15.97 -12.32
CA LEU A 99 5.43 17.22 -13.04
C LEU A 99 6.01 16.94 -14.44
N THR A 100 6.84 15.91 -14.57
CA THR A 100 7.47 15.49 -15.82
C THR A 100 6.57 14.63 -16.71
N ALA A 101 5.46 14.12 -16.18
CA ALA A 101 4.55 13.25 -16.92
C ALA A 101 3.53 14.07 -17.73
N PRO A 102 3.28 13.70 -19.01
CA PRO A 102 2.39 14.45 -19.89
C PRO A 102 0.98 14.65 -19.33
N THR A 103 0.45 15.85 -19.52
CA THR A 103 -0.91 16.29 -19.22
C THR A 103 -1.31 16.28 -17.76
N THR A 104 -0.40 16.00 -16.83
CA THR A 104 -0.81 15.74 -15.45
C THR A 104 -1.19 16.99 -14.66
N ALA A 105 -2.02 16.81 -13.65
CA ALA A 105 -2.17 17.74 -12.53
C ALA A 105 -2.20 16.95 -11.21
N ALA A 106 -1.79 17.57 -10.11
CA ALA A 106 -1.73 16.94 -8.80
C ALA A 106 -2.55 17.69 -7.73
N PHE A 107 -3.48 16.98 -7.10
CA PHE A 107 -4.41 17.53 -6.11
C PHE A 107 -4.29 16.82 -4.76
N ASN A 108 -4.54 17.57 -3.69
CA ASN A 108 -4.64 17.02 -2.35
C ASN A 108 -5.90 16.16 -2.23
N ALA A 109 -5.74 14.90 -1.83
CA ALA A 109 -6.84 13.97 -1.59
C ALA A 109 -7.06 13.68 -0.08
N LEU A 110 -6.45 14.48 0.80
CA LEU A 110 -6.71 14.58 2.24
C LEU A 110 -7.17 16.01 2.60
N GLU A 111 -8.24 16.47 1.99
CA GLU A 111 -8.72 17.87 2.09
C GLU A 111 -9.05 18.29 3.53
N ARG A 112 -9.61 17.37 4.32
CA ARG A 112 -9.99 17.61 5.72
C ARG A 112 -8.82 17.55 6.69
N SER A 113 -7.59 17.31 6.22
CA SER A 113 -6.44 17.29 7.13
C SER A 113 -6.08 18.70 7.59
N VAL A 114 -6.01 18.89 8.91
CA VAL A 114 -5.54 20.13 9.54
C VAL A 114 -4.05 20.34 9.25
N ARG A 115 -3.25 19.27 9.33
CA ARG A 115 -1.82 19.34 9.05
C ARG A 115 -1.58 19.13 7.56
N LYS A 116 -0.82 20.05 6.96
CA LYS A 116 -0.46 20.00 5.55
C LYS A 116 1.04 20.19 5.34
N MET A 117 1.53 19.74 4.19
CA MET A 117 2.90 19.92 3.71
C MET A 117 2.86 20.78 2.45
N SER A 118 3.63 21.87 2.41
CA SER A 118 3.70 22.77 1.26
C SER A 118 4.51 22.17 0.11
N ILE A 119 3.95 21.15 -0.56
CA ILE A 119 4.59 20.43 -1.67
C ILE A 119 4.51 21.25 -2.96
N GLY A 120 3.30 21.73 -3.31
CA GLY A 120 3.10 22.52 -4.53
C GLY A 120 3.95 23.77 -4.54
N ARG A 121 3.97 24.52 -3.43
CA ARG A 121 4.85 25.70 -3.26
C ARG A 121 6.33 25.38 -3.42
N ALA A 122 6.77 24.21 -2.95
CA ALA A 122 8.17 23.80 -3.09
C ALA A 122 8.52 23.49 -4.56
N LEU A 123 7.62 22.79 -5.26
CA LEU A 123 7.78 22.46 -6.68
C LEU A 123 7.57 23.66 -7.61
N ALA A 124 6.79 24.66 -7.20
CA ALA A 124 6.50 25.85 -7.97
C ALA A 124 7.76 26.63 -8.36
N LYS A 125 8.80 26.57 -7.53
CA LYS A 125 10.12 27.16 -7.80
C LYS A 125 10.78 26.64 -9.08
N PHE A 126 10.34 25.48 -9.62
CA PHE A 126 10.77 25.01 -10.93
C PHE A 126 10.40 25.99 -12.06
N GLY A 127 9.37 26.81 -11.86
CA GLY A 127 8.99 27.87 -12.79
C GLY A 127 9.95 29.05 -12.86
N ASP A 128 11.00 29.10 -12.04
CA ASP A 128 12.07 30.11 -12.07
C ASP A 128 11.56 31.57 -12.05
N GLY A 129 10.54 31.83 -11.22
CA GLY A 129 9.92 33.16 -11.07
C GLY A 129 8.79 33.43 -12.06
N PHE A 130 8.51 32.52 -13.00
CA PHE A 130 7.37 32.60 -13.91
C PHE A 130 6.14 31.85 -13.40
N GLU A 131 6.26 31.06 -12.33
CA GLU A 131 5.13 30.41 -11.69
C GLU A 131 4.11 31.43 -11.15
N LYS A 132 2.83 31.06 -11.21
CA LYS A 132 1.74 31.88 -10.68
C LYS A 132 0.95 31.11 -9.63
N GLU A 133 0.71 31.77 -8.50
CA GLU A 133 -0.28 31.32 -7.53
C GLU A 133 -1.68 31.74 -8.02
N ASP A 134 -2.65 30.82 -7.97
CA ASP A 134 -4.00 31.05 -8.48
C ASP A 134 -5.04 30.30 -7.64
N THR A 135 -6.31 30.67 -7.78
CA THR A 135 -7.44 29.94 -7.19
C THR A 135 -8.22 29.23 -8.30
N ILE A 136 -7.96 27.94 -8.48
CA ILE A 136 -8.56 27.11 -9.54
C ILE A 136 -9.34 25.98 -8.90
N TYR A 137 -10.56 25.71 -9.38
CA TYR A 137 -11.47 24.69 -8.84
C TYR A 137 -11.78 24.87 -7.34
N GLY A 138 -11.76 26.12 -6.86
CA GLY A 138 -11.91 26.45 -5.43
C GLY A 138 -10.72 26.03 -4.57
N ARG A 139 -9.56 25.73 -5.17
CA ARG A 139 -8.33 25.30 -4.51
C ARG A 139 -7.23 26.31 -4.76
N ARG A 140 -6.34 26.47 -3.78
CA ARG A 140 -5.10 27.25 -3.93
C ARG A 140 -4.10 26.42 -4.73
N MET A 141 -3.84 26.83 -5.97
CA MET A 141 -3.04 26.08 -6.94
C MET A 141 -1.82 26.89 -7.37
N TRP A 142 -0.81 26.19 -7.84
CA TRP A 142 0.31 26.74 -8.59
C TRP A 142 0.20 26.36 -10.05
N ARG A 143 0.42 27.34 -10.92
CA ARG A 143 0.55 27.19 -12.37
C ARG A 143 2.03 27.30 -12.70
N ILE A 144 2.65 26.18 -13.04
CA ILE A 144 4.09 26.11 -13.29
C ILE A 144 4.29 25.99 -14.80
N PRO A 145 4.91 26.98 -15.47
CA PRO A 145 5.16 26.90 -16.90
C PRO A 145 6.15 25.77 -17.19
N VAL A 146 5.81 24.93 -18.17
CA VAL A 146 6.61 23.79 -18.65
C VAL A 146 6.50 23.72 -20.18
N MET A 147 7.31 22.88 -20.83
CA MET A 147 7.30 22.78 -22.30
C MET A 147 5.92 22.44 -22.90
N GLU A 148 5.14 21.60 -22.22
CA GLU A 148 3.78 21.20 -22.67
C GLU A 148 2.75 22.32 -22.51
N GLY A 149 3.03 23.33 -21.68
CA GLY A 149 2.07 24.34 -21.25
C GLY A 149 2.22 24.65 -19.75
N GLU A 150 1.27 24.21 -18.94
CA GLU A 150 1.30 24.42 -17.49
C GLU A 150 1.11 23.11 -16.73
N PHE A 151 1.97 22.88 -15.73
CA PHE A 151 1.73 21.87 -14.71
C PHE A 151 0.97 22.51 -13.54
N LEU A 152 -0.21 21.95 -13.23
CA LEU A 152 -1.05 22.41 -12.12
C LEU A 152 -0.85 21.54 -10.88
N ILE A 153 -0.55 22.17 -9.75
CA ILE A 153 -0.37 21.48 -8.48
C ILE A 153 -0.95 22.27 -7.31
N GLU A 154 -1.68 21.60 -6.41
CA GLU A 154 -2.23 22.23 -5.21
C GLU A 154 -1.09 22.67 -4.27
N ASP A 155 -1.21 23.87 -3.67
CA ASP A 155 -0.15 24.49 -2.85
C ASP A 155 0.37 23.56 -1.75
N SER A 156 -0.56 22.86 -1.09
CA SER A 156 -0.27 22.05 0.09
C SER A 156 -1.09 20.76 0.12
N PHE A 157 -0.45 19.67 0.56
CA PHE A 157 -1.04 18.34 0.63
C PHE A 157 -1.23 17.92 2.08
N GLY A 158 -2.38 17.33 2.39
CA GLY A 158 -2.68 16.85 3.74
C GLY A 158 -1.73 15.73 4.15
N ILE A 159 -1.39 15.71 5.44
CA ILE A 159 -0.67 14.62 6.10
C ILE A 159 -1.52 14.13 7.26
N ARG A 160 -1.57 12.82 7.49
CA ARG A 160 -2.20 12.22 8.67
C ARG A 160 -1.38 11.03 9.16
N GLN A 161 -1.69 10.57 10.36
CA GLN A 161 -1.29 9.23 10.78
C GLN A 161 -2.19 8.20 10.08
N GLY A 162 -1.53 7.17 9.53
CA GLY A 162 -2.12 5.97 8.97
C GLY A 162 -1.48 4.74 9.63
N VAL A 163 -1.76 3.57 9.06
CA VAL A 163 -1.28 2.28 9.55
C VAL A 163 -0.54 1.59 8.42
N GLY A 164 0.69 1.14 8.66
CA GLY A 164 1.46 0.35 7.71
C GLY A 164 1.81 -1.03 8.25
N GLY A 165 1.99 -2.00 7.35
CA GLY A 165 2.43 -3.35 7.72
C GLY A 165 1.32 -4.32 8.17
N GLY A 166 0.04 -3.98 8.01
CA GLY A 166 -1.02 -4.99 8.14
C GLY A 166 -0.80 -6.07 7.09
N ASN A 167 -0.97 -7.34 7.42
CA ASN A 167 -0.57 -8.40 6.50
C ASN A 167 -1.38 -9.70 6.65
N ILE A 168 -1.33 -10.54 5.62
CA ILE A 168 -1.76 -11.94 5.67
C ILE A 168 -0.71 -12.80 4.95
N LEU A 169 -0.52 -14.03 5.44
CA LEU A 169 0.31 -15.06 4.84
C LEU A 169 -0.61 -16.12 4.20
N ILE A 170 -0.34 -16.48 2.94
CA ILE A 170 -1.06 -17.50 2.19
C ILE A 170 -0.12 -18.68 2.00
N LEU A 171 -0.41 -19.79 2.68
CA LEU A 171 0.36 -21.03 2.63
C LEU A 171 -0.38 -22.04 1.75
N ALA A 172 0.25 -22.50 0.67
CA ALA A 172 -0.38 -23.40 -0.30
C ALA A 172 0.52 -24.57 -0.69
N LYS A 173 -0.10 -25.60 -1.27
CA LYS A 173 0.58 -26.83 -1.73
C LYS A 173 1.66 -26.57 -2.76
N THR A 174 1.40 -25.67 -3.70
CA THR A 174 2.31 -25.34 -4.80
C THR A 174 2.48 -23.83 -4.91
N GLN A 175 3.57 -23.42 -5.55
CA GLN A 175 3.81 -22.00 -5.84
C GLN A 175 2.73 -21.40 -6.75
N GLN A 176 2.23 -22.18 -7.71
CA GLN A 176 1.13 -21.75 -8.59
C GLN A 176 -0.15 -21.44 -7.79
N ALA A 177 -0.57 -22.34 -6.90
CA ALA A 177 -1.75 -22.13 -6.06
C ALA A 177 -1.58 -20.94 -5.10
N ALA A 178 -0.40 -20.79 -4.52
CA ALA A 178 -0.10 -19.64 -3.65
C ALA A 178 -0.18 -18.31 -4.41
N LEU A 179 0.38 -18.26 -5.63
CA LEU A 179 0.39 -17.04 -6.45
C LEU A 179 -1.02 -16.69 -6.93
N GLU A 180 -1.79 -17.67 -7.42
CA GLU A 180 -3.17 -17.45 -7.86
C GLU A 180 -4.04 -16.91 -6.71
N ALA A 181 -3.90 -17.48 -5.51
CA ALA A 181 -4.58 -17.00 -4.31
C ALA A 181 -4.17 -15.57 -3.94
N ALA A 182 -2.88 -15.25 -3.99
CA ALA A 182 -2.37 -13.92 -3.71
C ALA A 182 -2.87 -12.89 -4.73
N GLU A 183 -2.84 -13.21 -6.03
CA GLU A 183 -3.39 -12.34 -7.07
C GLU A 183 -4.90 -12.12 -6.90
N ARG A 184 -5.65 -13.17 -6.55
CA ARG A 184 -7.10 -13.05 -6.31
C ARG A 184 -7.38 -12.13 -5.11
N ALA A 185 -6.62 -12.26 -4.03
CA ALA A 185 -6.68 -11.39 -2.88
C ALA A 185 -6.36 -9.92 -3.24
N VAL A 186 -5.26 -9.66 -3.95
CA VAL A 186 -4.91 -8.31 -4.44
C VAL A 186 -6.05 -7.72 -5.28
N ARG A 187 -6.60 -8.48 -6.25
CA ARG A 187 -7.71 -8.03 -7.09
C ARG A 187 -8.95 -7.71 -6.27
N ALA A 188 -9.30 -8.55 -5.30
CA ALA A 188 -10.46 -8.35 -4.44
C ALA A 188 -10.28 -7.11 -3.54
N ILE A 189 -9.11 -6.92 -2.94
CA ILE A 189 -8.80 -5.75 -2.11
C ILE A 189 -8.94 -4.46 -2.94
N ARG A 190 -8.28 -4.38 -4.10
CA ARG A 190 -8.32 -3.20 -4.98
C ARG A 190 -9.74 -2.85 -5.46
N LYS A 191 -10.60 -3.85 -5.65
CA LYS A 191 -11.98 -3.65 -6.10
C LYS A 191 -12.91 -3.21 -4.97
N ASN A 192 -12.74 -3.74 -3.77
CA ASN A 192 -13.75 -3.67 -2.71
C ASN A 192 -13.35 -2.78 -1.52
N VAL A 193 -12.09 -2.33 -1.45
CA VAL A 193 -11.58 -1.53 -0.32
C VAL A 193 -10.94 -0.24 -0.82
N ARG A 194 -11.30 0.87 -0.18
CA ARG A 194 -10.74 2.20 -0.41
C ARG A 194 -9.86 2.61 0.76
N GLY A 195 -8.97 3.56 0.53
CA GLY A 195 -8.06 4.07 1.55
C GLY A 195 -6.97 3.07 1.97
N VAL A 196 -6.62 2.12 1.11
CA VAL A 196 -5.49 1.19 1.30
C VAL A 196 -4.63 1.08 0.04
N ILE A 197 -3.37 0.70 0.22
CA ILE A 197 -2.44 0.32 -0.85
C ILE A 197 -1.76 -1.01 -0.53
N LEU A 198 -1.17 -1.62 -1.55
CA LEU A 198 -0.39 -2.85 -1.47
C LEU A 198 0.99 -2.54 -2.06
N PRO A 199 1.97 -2.08 -1.26
CA PRO A 199 3.16 -1.38 -1.75
C PRO A 199 4.17 -2.29 -2.47
N PHE A 200 4.10 -3.59 -2.26
CA PHE A 200 5.02 -4.56 -2.87
C PHE A 200 4.72 -4.82 -4.36
N PRO A 201 5.65 -5.43 -5.12
CA PRO A 201 5.46 -5.69 -6.55
C PRO A 201 4.20 -6.52 -6.81
N GLY A 202 3.28 -5.97 -7.61
CA GLY A 202 1.97 -6.60 -7.84
C GLY A 202 1.06 -6.65 -6.61
N GLY A 203 1.47 -6.07 -5.47
CA GLY A 203 0.82 -6.19 -4.16
C GLY A 203 1.20 -7.46 -3.39
N ILE A 204 2.27 -8.16 -3.78
CA ILE A 204 2.61 -9.49 -3.27
C ILE A 204 4.07 -9.54 -2.82
N VAL A 205 4.31 -10.14 -1.66
CA VAL A 205 5.63 -10.34 -1.06
C VAL A 205 6.00 -11.82 -1.16
N ARG A 206 7.08 -12.12 -1.88
CA ARG A 206 7.61 -13.49 -1.99
C ARG A 206 8.67 -13.83 -0.96
N SER A 207 9.31 -12.80 -0.41
CA SER A 207 10.55 -12.97 0.37
C SER A 207 10.29 -13.28 1.83
N GLY A 208 9.31 -12.60 2.45
CA GLY A 208 9.09 -12.60 3.90
C GLY A 208 10.30 -12.09 4.68
N SER A 209 10.10 -11.21 5.66
CA SER A 209 11.21 -10.75 6.50
C SER A 209 10.93 -10.92 7.98
N LYS A 210 11.99 -11.14 8.75
CA LYS A 210 12.00 -10.98 10.21
C LYS A 210 12.91 -9.81 10.57
N VAL A 211 12.67 -9.22 11.74
CA VAL A 211 13.55 -8.21 12.32
C VAL A 211 14.90 -8.81 12.66
N GLY A 212 15.97 -8.09 12.32
CA GLY A 212 17.34 -8.45 12.63
C GLY A 212 17.88 -9.64 11.84
N SER A 213 18.90 -10.27 12.40
CA SER A 213 19.60 -11.42 11.82
C SER A 213 20.19 -12.30 12.90
N LEU A 214 20.15 -13.61 12.71
CA LEU A 214 20.78 -14.58 13.61
C LEU A 214 22.32 -14.63 13.46
N LYS A 215 22.84 -14.23 12.30
CA LYS A 215 24.27 -14.34 11.96
C LYS A 215 24.94 -13.00 11.69
N TYR A 216 24.20 -12.03 11.14
CA TYR A 216 24.73 -10.76 10.64
C TYR A 216 24.16 -9.58 11.42
N PRO A 217 24.75 -9.20 12.58
CA PRO A 217 24.12 -8.30 13.56
C PRO A 217 23.83 -6.89 13.04
N LYS A 218 24.48 -6.45 11.96
CA LYS A 218 24.26 -5.14 11.34
C LYS A 218 23.04 -5.08 10.41
N LEU A 219 22.44 -6.21 10.05
CA LEU A 219 21.29 -6.24 9.14
C LEU A 219 19.99 -5.98 9.91
N ARG A 220 19.23 -4.96 9.48
CA ARG A 220 17.93 -4.60 10.06
C ARG A 220 16.84 -5.64 9.82
N ALA A 221 16.91 -6.35 8.70
CA ALA A 221 15.97 -7.38 8.32
C ALA A 221 16.68 -8.50 7.55
N THR A 222 16.18 -9.72 7.71
CA THR A 222 16.62 -10.90 6.96
C THR A 222 15.44 -11.82 6.67
N THR A 223 15.64 -12.87 5.87
CA THR A 223 14.59 -13.85 5.55
C THR A 223 13.84 -14.36 6.79
N ASN A 224 12.52 -14.45 6.68
CA ASN A 224 11.71 -15.10 7.70
C ASN A 224 11.80 -16.63 7.56
N HIS A 225 12.94 -17.17 7.99
CA HIS A 225 13.27 -18.60 7.93
C HIS A 225 12.18 -19.54 8.50
N LEU A 226 11.35 -19.07 9.43
CA LEU A 226 10.24 -19.87 9.98
C LEU A 226 9.18 -20.20 8.91
N TYR A 227 9.03 -19.35 7.90
CA TYR A 227 8.07 -19.51 6.79
C TYR A 227 8.74 -19.89 5.47
N CYS A 228 9.99 -20.34 5.46
CA CYS A 228 10.67 -20.81 4.25
C CYS A 228 10.45 -22.32 4.05
N PRO A 229 9.70 -22.77 3.01
CA PRO A 229 9.46 -24.19 2.79
C PRO A 229 10.74 -25.01 2.59
N THR A 230 11.75 -24.42 1.95
CA THR A 230 13.06 -25.04 1.71
C THR A 230 13.88 -25.26 2.99
N LEU A 231 13.59 -24.54 4.07
CA LEU A 231 14.29 -24.65 5.34
C LEU A 231 13.52 -25.51 6.37
N ARG A 232 12.31 -25.97 6.03
CA ARG A 232 11.48 -26.81 6.91
C ARG A 232 12.21 -28.02 7.50
N PRO A 233 13.08 -28.76 6.77
CA PRO A 233 13.77 -29.92 7.35
C PRO A 233 14.83 -29.58 8.42
N ILE A 234 15.30 -28.33 8.46
CA ILE A 234 16.45 -27.92 9.31
C ILE A 234 16.07 -26.88 10.37
N VAL A 235 14.97 -26.14 10.20
CA VAL A 235 14.47 -25.18 11.19
C VAL A 235 13.48 -25.90 12.11
N LYS A 236 13.91 -26.18 13.34
CA LYS A 236 13.16 -27.00 14.33
C LYS A 236 11.75 -26.47 14.62
N ASP A 237 11.59 -25.15 14.59
CA ASP A 237 10.40 -24.37 14.92
C ASP A 237 9.73 -23.79 13.67
N SER A 238 9.91 -24.44 12.52
CA SER A 238 9.28 -24.03 11.27
C SER A 238 7.76 -23.92 11.42
N ARG A 239 7.21 -22.84 10.86
CA ARG A 239 5.77 -22.56 10.79
C ARG A 239 5.14 -23.07 9.48
N VAL A 240 5.91 -23.78 8.65
CA VAL A 240 5.46 -24.35 7.37
C VAL A 240 4.97 -25.79 7.58
N PRO A 241 3.66 -26.08 7.36
CA PRO A 241 3.14 -27.44 7.41
C PRO A 241 3.78 -28.40 6.38
N PRO A 242 3.70 -29.74 6.58
CA PRO A 242 4.26 -30.73 5.66
C PRO A 242 3.77 -30.62 4.21
N ASP A 243 2.51 -30.26 4.02
CA ASP A 243 1.87 -30.20 2.69
C ASP A 243 2.00 -28.82 2.01
N VAL A 244 2.72 -27.87 2.62
CA VAL A 244 2.92 -26.53 2.07
C VAL A 244 4.24 -26.44 1.32
N GLY A 245 4.15 -26.15 0.01
CA GLY A 245 5.31 -25.97 -0.87
C GLY A 245 5.64 -24.51 -1.16
N SER A 246 4.75 -23.57 -0.87
CA SER A 246 4.99 -22.13 -1.10
C SER A 246 4.20 -21.24 -0.16
N VAL A 247 4.76 -20.06 0.12
CA VAL A 247 4.16 -19.02 0.96
C VAL A 247 4.29 -17.68 0.25
N TYR A 248 3.18 -16.95 0.15
CA TYR A 248 3.18 -15.53 -0.21
C TYR A 248 2.60 -14.70 0.92
N GLU A 249 3.06 -13.46 1.03
CA GLU A 249 2.55 -12.48 1.97
C GLU A 249 1.89 -11.32 1.18
N ILE A 250 0.81 -10.77 1.72
CA ILE A 250 0.22 -9.52 1.24
C ILE A 250 0.36 -8.51 2.36
N VAL A 251 1.12 -7.44 2.12
CA VAL A 251 1.27 -6.30 3.02
C VAL A 251 0.33 -5.17 2.57
N ILE A 252 -0.33 -4.55 3.54
CA ILE A 252 -1.40 -3.58 3.39
C ILE A 252 -1.09 -2.37 4.27
N ASP A 253 -1.02 -1.20 3.63
CA ASP A 253 -0.99 0.07 4.34
C ASP A 253 -2.31 0.81 4.09
N GLY A 254 -2.79 1.54 5.09
CA GLY A 254 -4.08 2.21 5.03
C GLY A 254 -4.14 3.54 5.75
N LEU A 255 -5.15 4.34 5.40
CA LEU A 255 -5.41 5.62 6.06
C LEU A 255 -5.94 5.44 7.49
N THR A 256 -6.55 4.28 7.76
CA THR A 256 -7.11 3.91 9.07
C THR A 256 -6.86 2.44 9.35
N LYS A 257 -6.85 2.08 10.65
CA LYS A 257 -6.82 0.69 11.13
C LYS A 257 -7.95 -0.13 10.51
N ASP A 258 -9.16 0.41 10.49
CA ASP A 258 -10.36 -0.29 10.00
C ASP A 258 -10.28 -0.60 8.49
N ALA A 259 -9.69 0.31 7.70
CA ALA A 259 -9.49 0.08 6.27
C ALA A 259 -8.51 -1.07 6.03
N VAL A 260 -7.41 -1.14 6.81
CA VAL A 260 -6.45 -2.25 6.76
C VAL A 260 -7.10 -3.56 7.21
N LEU A 261 -7.84 -3.55 8.32
CA LEU A 261 -8.52 -4.74 8.84
C LEU A 261 -9.56 -5.28 7.84
N LYS A 262 -10.33 -4.38 7.20
CA LYS A 262 -11.26 -4.75 6.13
C LYS A 262 -10.52 -5.33 4.92
N ALA A 263 -9.41 -4.74 4.50
CA ALA A 263 -8.59 -5.27 3.41
C ALA A 263 -8.03 -6.66 3.70
N MET A 264 -7.57 -6.91 4.92
CA MET A 264 -7.16 -8.25 5.35
C MET A 264 -8.33 -9.24 5.18
N GLY A 265 -9.51 -8.94 5.73
CA GLY A 265 -10.68 -9.81 5.63
C GLY A 265 -11.10 -10.11 4.19
N VAL A 266 -11.12 -9.09 3.32
CA VAL A 266 -11.40 -9.25 1.89
C VAL A 266 -10.35 -10.12 1.20
N GLY A 267 -9.07 -9.89 1.49
CA GLY A 267 -7.97 -10.68 0.95
C GLY A 267 -8.07 -12.15 1.34
N ILE A 268 -8.35 -12.44 2.62
CA ILE A 268 -8.52 -13.80 3.14
C ILE A 268 -9.68 -14.48 2.42
N ARG A 269 -10.86 -13.86 2.40
CA ARG A 269 -12.07 -14.44 1.76
C ARG A 269 -11.86 -14.72 0.27
N ALA A 270 -11.05 -13.94 -0.42
CA ALA A 270 -10.68 -14.20 -1.81
C ALA A 270 -9.67 -15.34 -1.93
N ALA A 271 -8.60 -15.34 -1.13
CA ALA A 271 -7.53 -16.33 -1.20
C ALA A 271 -8.05 -17.76 -0.92
N VAL A 272 -8.92 -17.94 0.07
CA VAL A 272 -9.45 -19.26 0.47
C VAL A 272 -10.38 -19.93 -0.56
N THR A 273 -10.69 -19.23 -1.66
CA THR A 273 -11.46 -19.82 -2.77
C THR A 273 -10.59 -20.58 -3.77
N VAL A 274 -9.26 -20.47 -3.68
CA VAL A 274 -8.32 -21.09 -4.61
C VAL A 274 -7.98 -22.50 -4.13
N PRO A 275 -8.19 -23.55 -4.96
CA PRO A 275 -7.79 -24.91 -4.60
C PRO A 275 -6.29 -25.02 -4.31
N GLY A 276 -5.96 -25.75 -3.26
CA GLY A 276 -4.56 -25.97 -2.84
C GLY A 276 -4.03 -24.96 -1.83
N VAL A 277 -4.79 -23.92 -1.46
CA VAL A 277 -4.52 -23.15 -0.24
C VAL A 277 -4.78 -24.05 0.97
N ILE A 278 -3.83 -24.09 1.90
CA ILE A 278 -3.86 -24.94 3.09
C ILE A 278 -4.18 -24.13 4.34
N LYS A 279 -3.51 -22.98 4.47
CA LYS A 279 -3.55 -22.18 5.67
C LYS A 279 -3.41 -20.69 5.36
N ILE A 280 -4.15 -19.88 6.11
CA ILE A 280 -3.93 -18.46 6.24
C ILE A 280 -3.34 -18.17 7.61
N ASP A 281 -2.27 -17.38 7.63
CA ASP A 281 -1.58 -16.96 8.84
C ASP A 281 -1.32 -15.44 8.78
N ALA A 282 -0.65 -14.87 9.79
CA ALA A 282 -0.23 -13.47 9.78
C ALA A 282 1.13 -13.30 10.45
N GLY A 283 1.93 -12.38 9.93
CA GLY A 283 3.21 -11.97 10.50
C GLY A 283 3.02 -11.03 11.69
N ASN A 284 3.61 -11.40 12.82
CA ASN A 284 3.76 -10.57 14.01
C ASN A 284 5.13 -10.76 14.66
N TYR A 285 5.43 -9.92 15.64
CA TYR A 285 6.69 -9.84 16.38
C TYR A 285 6.47 -10.10 17.88
N GLY A 286 5.45 -10.91 18.19
CA GLY A 286 5.07 -11.26 19.56
C GLY A 286 4.32 -10.16 20.31
N GLY A 287 3.78 -9.15 19.60
CA GLY A 287 3.03 -8.04 20.19
C GLY A 287 3.90 -7.04 20.94
N ARG A 288 5.18 -6.93 20.57
CA ARG A 288 6.18 -6.15 21.30
C ARG A 288 6.68 -4.92 20.55
N LEU A 289 6.42 -4.82 19.24
CA LEU A 289 6.97 -3.76 18.39
C LEU A 289 5.89 -2.81 17.88
N GLY A 290 4.81 -3.34 17.29
CA GLY A 290 3.74 -2.58 16.69
C GLY A 290 2.55 -2.44 17.63
N PRO A 291 2.00 -1.22 17.85
CA PRO A 291 0.86 -1.03 18.74
C PRO A 291 -0.48 -1.50 18.15
N HIS A 292 -0.51 -1.86 16.86
CA HIS A 292 -1.73 -2.30 16.18
C HIS A 292 -1.71 -3.81 15.99
N HIS A 293 -2.49 -4.52 16.81
CA HIS A 293 -2.74 -5.95 16.63
C HIS A 293 -4.04 -6.13 15.83
N LEU A 294 -3.92 -6.64 14.61
CA LEU A 294 -5.03 -6.86 13.67
C LEU A 294 -5.34 -8.36 13.61
N TYR A 295 -6.26 -8.82 14.46
CA TYR A 295 -6.60 -10.24 14.53
C TYR A 295 -7.31 -10.74 13.27
N LEU A 296 -6.94 -11.94 12.81
CA LEU A 296 -7.55 -12.53 11.61
C LEU A 296 -9.05 -12.79 11.80
N LYS A 297 -9.46 -13.18 13.01
CA LYS A 297 -10.87 -13.38 13.36
C LYS A 297 -11.67 -12.07 13.23
N ASP A 298 -11.12 -10.94 13.68
CA ASP A 298 -11.78 -9.64 13.61
C ASP A 298 -11.87 -9.17 12.15
N ALA A 299 -10.82 -9.43 11.35
CA ALA A 299 -10.81 -9.15 9.92
C ALA A 299 -11.92 -9.92 9.17
N LEU A 300 -12.16 -11.17 9.56
CA LEU A 300 -13.24 -11.98 9.00
C LEU A 300 -14.62 -11.52 9.47
N GLU A 301 -14.75 -11.13 10.73
CA GLU A 301 -16.00 -10.62 11.31
C GLU A 301 -16.46 -9.33 10.61
N VAL A 302 -15.58 -8.34 10.45
CA VAL A 302 -15.92 -7.06 9.79
C VAL A 302 -16.24 -7.21 8.29
N THR A 303 -16.00 -8.40 7.72
CA THR A 303 -16.26 -8.69 6.31
C THR A 303 -17.33 -9.75 6.07
N LYS A 304 -17.99 -10.25 7.13
CA LYS A 304 -18.95 -11.37 7.02
C LYS A 304 -20.16 -11.08 6.16
N ASP A 305 -20.68 -9.84 6.21
CA ASP A 305 -21.90 -9.43 5.51
C ASP A 305 -21.61 -8.65 4.21
N LEU A 306 -20.34 -8.57 3.79
CA LEU A 306 -19.98 -7.87 2.57
C LEU A 306 -20.31 -8.72 1.34
N ALA A 307 -21.11 -8.18 0.43
CA ALA A 307 -21.26 -8.69 -0.92
C ALA A 307 -19.95 -8.45 -1.71
N LEU A 308 -18.99 -9.37 -1.56
CA LEU A 308 -17.67 -9.26 -2.19
C LEU A 308 -17.71 -9.63 -3.66
N LYS A 309 -17.09 -8.78 -4.50
CA LYS A 309 -16.79 -9.10 -5.90
C LYS A 309 -15.44 -9.82 -5.96
N LEU A 310 -15.46 -11.15 -5.77
CA LEU A 310 -14.31 -12.05 -5.79
C LEU A 310 -13.81 -12.43 -7.20
#